data_AF-A0A4R0P4R9-F1
#
_entry.id   AF-A0A4R0P4R9-F1
#
_cell.length_a   1.000
_cell.length_b   1.000
_cell.length_c   1.000
_cell.angle_alpha   90.00
_cell.angle_beta   90.00
_cell.angle_gamma   90.00
#
_symmetry.space_group_name_H-M   'P 1'
#
loop_
_entity.id
_entity.type
_entity.pdbx_description
1 polymer ?
#
loop_
_entity_poly.entity_id
_entity_poly.type
_entity_poly.pdbx_seq_one_letter_code
_entity_poly.pdbx_strand_id
1 'polypeptide(L)'
;MGIVFLHGSAEVIEERLALRTDHFAAADLLPSQLGDLQPPTVEEGAFCQIDITPDMQTVVSKAEDFVRQLVAGAGRSRDADAPVTMQRQS
;
A
#
# COMPACT_ATOMS: atom_id res chain seq x y z
N MET A 1 -4.13 10.41 3.85
CA MET A 1 -4.62 9.16 3.22
C MET A 1 -3.41 8.25 3.04
N GLY A 2 -3.52 6.94 3.29
CA GLY A 2 -2.39 6.03 3.08
C GLY A 2 -2.54 5.20 1.81
N ILE A 3 -1.46 5.05 1.04
CA ILE A 3 -1.41 4.27 -0.19
C ILE A 3 -0.66 2.95 0.08
N VAL A 4 -1.27 1.85 -0.34
CA VAL A 4 -0.61 0.53 -0.46
C VAL A 4 -0.35 0.30 -1.95
N PHE A 5 0.91 0.37 -2.35
CA PHE A 5 1.33 0.22 -3.73
C PHE A 5 1.70 -1.25 -4.01
N LEU A 6 0.87 -1.94 -4.78
CA LEU A 6 1.13 -3.29 -5.25
C LEU A 6 1.97 -3.22 -6.53
N HIS A 7 3.14 -3.85 -6.55
CA HIS A 7 4.06 -3.80 -7.69
C HIS A 7 4.63 -5.16 -8.05
N GLY A 8 4.97 -5.35 -9.32
CA GLY A 8 5.59 -6.56 -9.88
C GLY A 8 6.07 -6.27 -11.30
N SER A 9 6.81 -7.21 -11.91
CA SER A 9 7.17 -7.07 -13.32
C SER A 9 5.94 -7.21 -14.23
N ALA A 10 6.02 -6.67 -15.45
CA ALA A 10 4.98 -6.84 -16.46
C ALA A 10 4.62 -8.32 -16.67
N GLU A 11 5.64 -9.17 -16.74
CA GLU A 11 5.52 -10.63 -16.91
C GLU A 11 4.67 -11.28 -15.82
N VAL A 12 4.90 -10.92 -14.54
CA VAL A 12 4.12 -11.43 -13.40
C VAL A 12 2.66 -10.99 -13.47
N ILE A 13 2.40 -9.77 -13.93
CA ILE A 13 1.05 -9.21 -14.05
C ILE A 13 0.30 -9.88 -15.22
N GLU A 14 0.96 -10.05 -16.37
CA GLU A 14 0.43 -10.73 -17.55
C GLU A 14 0.07 -12.18 -17.25
N GLU A 15 0.97 -12.94 -16.62
CA GLU A 15 0.73 -14.34 -16.23
C GLU A 15 -0.52 -14.47 -15.34
N ARG A 16 -0.66 -13.57 -14.35
CA ARG A 16 -1.81 -13.58 -13.44
C ARG A 16 -3.12 -13.20 -14.10
N LEU A 17 -3.08 -12.30 -15.07
CA LEU A 17 -4.27 -11.90 -15.82
C LEU A 17 -4.70 -12.97 -16.81
N ALA A 18 -3.74 -13.66 -17.46
CA ALA A 18 -4.03 -14.78 -18.35
C ALA A 18 -4.72 -15.96 -17.65
N LEU A 19 -4.46 -16.15 -16.35
CA LEU A 19 -5.11 -17.18 -15.53
C LEU A 19 -6.55 -16.82 -15.11
N ARG A 20 -7.00 -15.58 -15.31
CA ARG A 20 -8.38 -15.16 -15.03
C ARG A 20 -9.26 -15.42 -16.25
N THR A 21 -10.22 -16.33 -16.11
CA THR A 21 -11.18 -16.69 -17.16
C THR A 21 -12.27 -15.65 -17.40
N ASP A 22 -12.42 -14.66 -16.52
CA ASP A 22 -13.37 -13.57 -16.66
C ASP A 22 -12.63 -12.31 -17.16
N HIS A 23 -13.01 -11.83 -18.36
CA HIS A 23 -12.35 -10.79 -19.14
C HIS A 23 -12.41 -9.38 -18.52
N PHE A 24 -11.74 -9.17 -17.38
CA PHE A 24 -11.56 -7.82 -16.83
C PHE A 24 -10.14 -7.31 -17.12
N ALA A 25 -10.08 -6.36 -18.06
CA ALA A 25 -8.90 -5.79 -18.73
C ALA A 25 -8.25 -6.75 -19.74
N ALA A 26 -8.48 -6.48 -21.03
CA ALA A 26 -7.74 -7.14 -22.10
C ALA A 26 -6.24 -6.97 -21.83
N ALA A 27 -5.47 -8.05 -21.87
CA ALA A 27 -4.02 -8.04 -21.67
C ALA A 27 -3.32 -6.97 -22.52
N ASP A 28 -3.91 -6.61 -23.66
CA ASP A 28 -3.49 -5.54 -24.57
C ASP A 28 -3.40 -4.14 -23.93
N LEU A 29 -4.06 -3.88 -22.80
CA LEU A 29 -4.02 -2.59 -22.10
C LEU A 29 -2.89 -2.49 -21.05
N LEU A 30 -2.30 -3.63 -20.66
CA LEU A 30 -1.23 -3.65 -19.65
C LEU A 30 -0.01 -2.79 -20.03
N PRO A 31 0.48 -2.80 -21.28
CA PRO A 31 1.63 -1.98 -21.65
C PRO A 31 1.36 -0.49 -21.47
N SER A 32 0.15 -0.02 -21.78
CA SER A 32 -0.24 1.39 -21.59
C SER A 32 -0.31 1.75 -20.11
N GLN A 33 -0.92 0.88 -19.29
CA GLN A 33 -1.05 1.15 -17.85
C GLN A 33 0.30 1.14 -17.14
N LEU A 34 1.21 0.25 -17.51
CA LEU A 34 2.57 0.21 -16.95
C LEU A 34 3.44 1.37 -17.45
N GLY A 35 3.24 1.80 -18.70
CA GLY A 35 3.94 2.96 -19.26
C GLY A 35 3.57 4.28 -18.59
N ASP A 36 2.29 4.44 -18.23
CA ASP A 36 1.78 5.63 -17.54
C ASP A 36 1.98 5.57 -16.01
N LEU A 37 2.40 4.42 -15.47
CA LEU A 37 2.52 4.21 -14.03
C LEU A 37 3.71 4.98 -13.44
N GLN A 38 3.40 5.97 -12.60
CA GLN A 38 4.40 6.64 -11.76
C GLN A 38 4.33 6.04 -10.34
N PRO A 39 5.43 5.48 -9.81
CA PRO A 39 5.46 4.99 -8.44
C PRO A 39 5.13 6.13 -7.47
N PRO A 40 4.22 5.92 -6.51
CA PRO A 40 3.86 6.95 -5.57
C PRO A 40 5.05 7.25 -4.65
N THR A 41 5.25 8.53 -4.37
CA THR A 41 6.34 9.03 -3.54
C THR A 41 5.99 8.94 -2.05
N VAL A 42 7.02 9.04 -1.21
CA VAL A 42 6.86 9.07 0.26
C VAL A 42 6.03 10.29 0.69
N GLU A 43 6.15 11.41 -0.02
CA GLU A 43 5.43 12.65 0.24
C GLU A 43 3.93 12.54 -0.08
N GLU A 44 3.56 11.67 -1.03
CA GLU A 44 2.18 11.35 -1.37
C GLU A 44 1.52 10.35 -0.39
N GLY A 45 2.28 9.86 0.59
CA GLY A 45 1.77 8.89 1.56
C GLY A 45 1.79 7.45 1.05
N ALA A 46 2.74 7.10 0.17
CA ALA A 46 3.07 5.71 -0.14
C ALA A 46 3.73 5.06 1.08
N PHE A 47 2.91 4.51 1.98
CA PHE A 47 3.41 3.94 3.23
C PHE A 47 3.83 2.47 3.11
N CYS A 48 3.37 1.77 2.06
CA CYS A 48 3.71 0.36 1.85
C CYS A 48 3.85 0.03 0.37
N GLN A 49 4.98 -0.58 0.02
CA GLN A 49 5.18 -1.22 -1.28
C GLN A 49 5.13 -2.73 -1.07
N ILE A 50 4.27 -3.43 -1.80
CA ILE A 50 4.10 -4.88 -1.70
C ILE A 50 4.38 -5.51 -3.06
N ASP A 51 5.41 -6.36 -3.08
CA ASP A 51 5.72 -7.22 -4.21
C ASP A 51 4.63 -8.28 -4.39
N ILE A 52 4.05 -8.32 -5.60
CA ILE A 52 3.01 -9.28 -5.96
C ILE A 52 3.54 -10.61 -6.50
N THR A 53 4.84 -10.82 -6.68
CA THR A 53 5.43 -12.08 -7.16
C THR A 53 4.98 -13.31 -6.35
N PRO A 54 4.93 -13.26 -4.99
CA PRO A 54 4.45 -14.38 -4.18
C PRO A 54 2.97 -14.69 -4.38
N ASP A 55 2.52 -15.86 -3.96
CA ASP A 55 1.11 -16.27 -4.07
C ASP A 55 0.13 -15.29 -3.38
N MET A 56 -1.15 -15.37 -3.76
CA MET A 56 -2.19 -14.45 -3.28
C MET A 56 -2.30 -14.40 -1.75
N GLN A 57 -2.15 -15.53 -1.05
CA GLN A 57 -2.27 -15.55 0.41
C GLN A 57 -1.11 -14.79 1.04
N THR A 58 0.11 -14.99 0.55
CA THR A 58 1.29 -14.25 1.02
C THR A 58 1.15 -12.74 0.81
N VAL A 59 0.63 -12.31 -0.35
CA VAL A 59 0.40 -10.87 -0.64
C VAL A 59 -0.65 -10.28 0.31
N VAL A 60 -1.75 -11.00 0.54
CA VAL A 60 -2.82 -10.56 1.46
C VAL A 60 -2.30 -10.45 2.89
N SER A 61 -1.58 -11.46 3.39
CA SER A 61 -1.02 -11.41 4.75
C SER A 61 -0.09 -10.20 4.94
N LYS A 62 0.77 -9.88 3.96
CA LYS A 62 1.62 -8.68 4.02
C LYS A 62 0.81 -7.39 4.08
N ALA A 63 -0.28 -7.30 3.30
CA ALA A 63 -1.16 -6.14 3.31
C ALA A 63 -1.90 -5.99 4.64
N GLU A 64 -2.41 -7.10 5.20
CA GLU A 64 -3.08 -7.12 6.51
C GLU A 64 -2.14 -6.71 7.64
N ASP A 65 -0.93 -7.26 7.67
CA ASP A 65 0.09 -6.92 8.67
C ASP A 65 0.44 -5.43 8.62
N PHE A 66 0.59 -4.89 7.41
CA PHE A 66 0.86 -3.47 7.22
C PHE A 66 -0.29 -2.59 7.74
N VAL A 67 -1.54 -2.90 7.39
CA VAL A 67 -2.72 -2.15 7.86
C VAL A 67 -2.84 -2.23 9.39
N ARG A 68 -2.59 -3.40 9.99
CA ARG A 68 -2.57 -3.56 11.46
C ARG A 68 -1.51 -2.67 12.11
N GLN A 69 -0.30 -2.64 11.56
CA GLN A 69 0.78 -1.78 12.06
C GLN A 69 0.44 -0.30 11.92
N LEU A 70 -0.17 0.11 10.80
CA LEU A 70 -0.56 1.49 10.57
C LEU A 70 -1.65 1.95 11.54
N VAL A 71 -2.67 1.12 11.80
CA VAL A 71 -3.72 1.41 12.78
C VAL A 71 -3.15 1.44 14.21
N ALA A 72 -2.29 0.49 14.57
CA ALA A 72 -1.65 0.44 15.88
C ALA A 72 -0.62 1.57 16.11
N GLY A 73 0.03 2.04 15.05
CA GLY A 73 0.96 3.18 15.07
C GLY A 73 0.24 4.53 15.11
N ALA A 74 -0.86 4.68 14.36
CA ALA A 74 -1.69 5.88 14.37
C ALA A 74 -2.34 6.15 15.74
N GLY A 75 -2.64 5.10 16.51
CA GLY A 75 -3.08 5.22 17.90
C GLY A 75 -2.04 5.83 18.84
N ARG A 76 -0.74 5.62 18.58
CA ARG A 76 0.35 6.09 19.45
C ARG A 76 0.79 7.54 19.21
N SER A 77 0.48 8.11 18.05
CA SER A 77 0.91 9.48 17.70
C SER A 77 -0.10 10.57 18.09
N ARG A 78 -1.32 10.22 18.53
CA ARG A 78 -2.35 11.21 18.94
C ARG A 78 -2.32 11.56 20.44
N ASP A 79 -1.74 10.71 21.28
CA ASP A 79 -1.68 10.94 22.74
C ASP A 79 -0.47 11.81 23.19
N ALA A 80 0.38 12.26 22.26
CA ALA A 80 1.59 13.02 22.59
C ALA A 80 1.41 14.56 22.59
N ASP A 81 0.22 15.08 22.29
CA ASP A 81 -0.07 16.53 22.28
C ASP A 81 -1.16 16.89 23.31
N ALA A 82 -0.91 16.58 24.59
CA ALA A 82 -1.65 17.17 25.69
C ALA A 82 -0.91 18.44 26.16
N PRO A 83 -1.57 19.60 26.27
CA PRO A 83 -0.90 20.85 26.62
C PRO A 83 -0.39 20.80 28.05
N VAL A 84 0.91 21.04 28.23
CA VAL A 84 1.55 21.26 29.53
C VAL A 84 0.95 22.53 30.16
N THR A 85 -0.10 22.35 30.95
CA THR A 85 -0.78 23.45 31.64
C THR A 85 0.01 23.81 32.91
N MET A 86 0.79 24.89 32.76
CA MET A 86 0.93 25.99 33.71
C MET A 86 1.38 25.70 35.15
N GLN A 87 2.64 26.06 35.39
CA GLN A 87 3.17 26.63 36.64
C GLN A 87 2.09 27.22 37.58
N ARG A 88 2.06 26.73 38.83
CA ARG A 88 1.68 27.56 39.99
C ARG A 88 2.82 27.55 41.00
N GLN A 89 3.57 28.65 40.98
CA GLN A 89 4.29 29.12 42.16
C GLN A 89 3.26 29.66 43.16
N SER A 90 3.36 29.26 44.42
CA SER A 90 3.22 30.09 45.64
C SER A 90 3.32 29.19 46.86
#